data_AF-A0A6B3GDN9-F1
#
_entry.id   AF-A0A6B3GDN9-F1
#
_cell.length_a   1.000
_cell.length_b   1.000
_cell.length_c   1.000
_cell.angle_alpha   90.00
_cell.angle_beta   90.00
_cell.angle_gamma   90.00
#
_symmetry.space_group_name_H-M   'P 1'
#
loop_
_entity.id
_entity.type
_entity.pdbx_description
1 polymer ?
#
loop_
_entity_poly.entity_id
_entity_poly.type
_entity_poly.pdbx_seq_one_letter_code
_entity_poly.pdbx_strand_id
1 'polypeptide(L)'
;MRENLQTAGRLRPVDLARAHGLSTQAVRNYEAAGVLPAAERTSSGHRRYTPLHAAALRAFLALLPGHGHRTASAVLRAVGE
;
A
#
# COMPACT_ATOMS: atom_id res chain seq x y z
N MET A 1 -12.54 -16.22 -15.89
CA MET A 1 -11.84 -14.96 -15.63
C MET A 1 -12.59 -14.24 -14.50
N ARG A 2 -12.07 -14.28 -13.26
CA ARG A 2 -12.76 -13.63 -12.13
C ARG A 2 -12.34 -12.16 -12.11
N GLU A 3 -13.21 -11.26 -12.53
CA GLU A 3 -13.05 -9.83 -12.23
C GLU A 3 -13.09 -9.67 -10.72
N ASN A 4 -11.91 -9.49 -10.12
CA ASN A 4 -11.80 -9.35 -8.68
C ASN A 4 -12.30 -7.94 -8.29
N LEU A 5 -13.56 -7.84 -7.88
CA LEU A 5 -14.22 -6.61 -7.43
C LEU A 5 -13.48 -5.89 -6.28
N GLN A 6 -12.52 -6.58 -5.64
CA GLN A 6 -11.56 -6.01 -4.68
C GLN A 6 -10.60 -4.97 -5.29
N THR A 7 -10.53 -4.87 -6.63
CA THR A 7 -9.62 -3.99 -7.40
C THR A 7 -10.30 -2.67 -7.85
N ALA A 8 -11.63 -2.55 -7.76
CA ALA A 8 -12.38 -1.51 -8.47
C ALA A 8 -12.27 -0.08 -7.87
N GLY A 9 -11.83 0.07 -6.62
CA GLY A 9 -11.66 1.37 -5.99
C GLY A 9 -10.38 2.08 -6.43
N ARG A 10 -10.46 3.03 -7.37
CA ARG A 10 -9.31 3.86 -7.75
C ARG A 10 -8.99 4.85 -6.63
N LEU A 11 -7.92 4.60 -5.90
CA LEU A 11 -7.42 5.48 -4.83
C LEU A 11 -6.19 6.24 -5.33
N ARG A 12 -6.12 7.53 -4.99
CA ARG A 12 -4.93 8.35 -5.16
C ARG A 12 -4.01 8.18 -3.94
N PRO A 13 -2.71 8.46 -4.07
CA PRO A 13 -1.79 8.40 -2.92
C PRO A 13 -2.25 9.22 -1.70
N VAL A 14 -2.92 10.36 -1.92
CA VAL A 14 -3.47 11.21 -0.85
C VAL A 14 -4.62 10.54 -0.08
N ASP A 15 -5.39 9.69 -0.74
CA ASP A 15 -6.53 9.02 -0.12
C ASP A 15 -6.03 7.95 0.88
N LEU A 16 -4.96 7.22 0.53
CA LEU A 16 -4.27 6.29 1.45
C LEU A 16 -3.61 7.02 2.62
N ALA A 17 -2.97 8.15 2.34
CA ALA A 17 -2.18 8.87 3.33
C ALA A 17 -3.06 9.53 4.41
N ARG A 18 -4.17 10.17 3.99
CA ARG A 18 -5.08 10.89 4.90
C ARG A 18 -5.73 9.98 5.93
N ALA A 19 -6.06 8.73 5.57
CA ALA A 19 -6.66 7.78 6.50
C ALA A 19 -5.79 7.47 7.74
N HIS A 20 -4.49 7.75 7.64
CA HIS A 20 -3.50 7.40 8.67
C HIS A 20 -2.63 8.60 9.11
N GLY A 21 -3.01 9.83 8.75
CA GLY A 21 -2.21 11.02 9.05
C GLY A 21 -0.81 11.02 8.43
N LEU A 22 -0.62 10.26 7.34
CA LEU A 22 0.67 10.14 6.66
C LEU A 22 0.82 11.20 5.56
N SER A 23 2.06 11.43 5.14
CA SER A 23 2.34 12.16 3.90
C SER A 23 2.14 11.24 2.69
N THR A 24 1.83 11.83 1.53
CA THR A 24 1.78 11.06 0.28
C THR A 24 3.13 10.42 -0.07
N GLN A 25 4.24 11.04 0.34
CA GLN A 25 5.58 10.49 0.13
C GLN A 25 5.81 9.24 0.98
N ALA A 26 5.29 9.18 2.21
CA ALA A 26 5.40 7.98 3.04
C ALA A 26 4.76 6.76 2.36
N VAL A 27 3.58 6.91 1.78
CA VAL A 27 2.92 5.84 0.99
C VAL A 27 3.80 5.40 -0.18
N ARG A 28 4.40 6.35 -0.91
CA ARG A 28 5.32 6.07 -2.02
C ARG A 28 6.60 5.36 -1.57
N ASN A 29 7.10 5.67 -0.38
CA ASN A 29 8.27 5.02 0.19
C ASN A 29 7.97 3.58 0.60
N TYR A 30 6.79 3.31 1.15
CA TYR A 30 6.37 1.95 1.50
C TYR A 30 6.15 1.07 0.27
N GLU A 31 5.59 1.62 -0.81
CA GLU A 31 5.57 0.94 -2.12
C GLU A 31 6.99 0.65 -2.62
N ALA A 32 7.89 1.65 -2.62
CA ALA A 32 9.27 1.46 -3.07
C ALA A 32 10.06 0.45 -2.22
N ALA A 33 9.71 0.32 -0.93
CA ALA A 33 10.27 -0.66 -0.02
C ALA A 33 9.64 -2.06 -0.15
N GLY A 34 8.67 -2.25 -1.05
CA GLY A 34 7.95 -3.51 -1.25
C GLY A 34 6.94 -3.85 -0.16
N VAL A 35 6.63 -2.90 0.73
CA VAL A 35 5.63 -3.08 1.80
C VAL A 35 4.21 -3.05 1.23
N LEU A 36 3.99 -2.20 0.22
CA LEU A 36 2.77 -2.19 -0.57
C LEU A 36 3.04 -2.90 -1.90
N PRO A 37 2.04 -3.59 -2.49
CA PRO A 37 2.14 -4.08 -3.86
C PRO A 37 2.52 -2.96 -4.83
N ALA A 38 3.16 -3.32 -5.93
CA ALA A 38 3.49 -2.37 -6.98
C ALA A 38 2.21 -1.74 -7.55
N ALA A 39 2.12 -0.42 -7.52
CA ALA A 39 0.97 0.28 -8.05
C ALA A 39 1.03 0.31 -9.59
N GLU A 40 -0.09 0.00 -10.23
CA GLU A 40 -0.24 0.24 -11.67
C GLU A 40 -0.06 1.72 -11.98
N ARG A 41 0.44 2.02 -13.18
CA ARG A 41 0.54 3.40 -13.68
C ARG A 41 -0.57 3.69 -14.67
N THR A 42 -1.11 4.89 -14.60
CA THR A 42 -2.03 5.42 -15.61
C THR A 42 -1.29 5.69 -16.91
N SER A 43 -2.02 5.87 -18.01
CA SER A 43 -1.46 6.35 -19.29
C SER A 43 -0.71 7.68 -19.15
N SER A 44 -1.13 8.53 -18.20
CA SER A 44 -0.46 9.78 -17.82
C SER A 44 0.70 9.63 -16.82
N GLY A 45 1.06 8.40 -16.43
CA GLY A 45 2.22 8.10 -15.58
C GLY A 45 1.99 8.18 -14.06
N HIS A 46 0.78 8.53 -13.61
CA HIS A 46 0.43 8.59 -12.20
C HIS A 46 0.20 7.19 -11.61
N ARG A 47 0.56 7.00 -10.33
CA ARG A 47 0.29 5.76 -9.61
C ARG A 47 -1.20 5.61 -9.31
N ARG A 48 -1.71 4.39 -9.52
CA ARG A 48 -3.09 3.99 -9.21
C ARG A 48 -3.06 2.98 -8.08
N TYR A 49 -3.62 3.36 -6.94
CA TYR A 49 -3.81 2.44 -5.82
C TYR A 49 -5.20 1.81 -5.85
N THR A 50 -5.31 0.68 -5.19
CA THR A 50 -6.52 -0.15 -5.08
C THR A 50 -6.83 -0.42 -3.60
N PRO A 51 -8.01 -0.98 -3.27
CA PRO A 51 -8.31 -1.39 -1.90
C PRO A 51 -7.28 -2.37 -1.30
N LEU A 52 -6.61 -3.18 -2.12
CA LEU A 52 -5.52 -4.05 -1.67
C LEU A 52 -4.37 -3.25 -1.06
N HIS A 53 -3.99 -2.12 -1.66
CA HIS A 53 -2.94 -1.26 -1.12
C HIS A 53 -3.35 -0.63 0.22
N ALA A 54 -4.62 -0.27 0.36
CA ALA A 54 -5.14 0.22 1.64
C ALA A 54 -5.17 -0.89 2.71
N ALA A 55 -5.46 -2.13 2.33
CA ALA A 55 -5.37 -3.27 3.25
C ALA A 55 -3.92 -3.55 3.69
N ALA A 56 -2.97 -3.58 2.75
CA ALA A 56 -1.55 -3.76 3.03
C ALA A 56 -1.01 -2.65 3.95
N LEU A 57 -1.36 -1.39 3.68
CA LEU A 57 -0.96 -0.26 4.51
C LEU A 57 -1.52 -0.37 5.95
N ARG A 58 -2.79 -0.74 6.09
CA ARG A 58 -3.40 -0.96 7.42
C ARG A 58 -2.70 -2.08 8.19
N ALA A 59 -2.45 -3.21 7.53
CA ALA A 59 -1.75 -4.35 8.14
C ALA A 59 -0.33 -3.96 8.59
N PHE A 60 0.41 -3.26 7.73
CA PHE A 60 1.74 -2.76 8.06
C PHE A 60 1.73 -1.84 9.29
N LEU A 61 0.84 -0.86 9.33
CA LEU A 61 0.75 0.09 10.44
C LEU A 61 0.33 -0.59 11.76
N ALA A 62 -0.52 -1.62 11.70
CA ALA A 62 -0.91 -2.40 12.87
C ALA A 62 0.24 -3.21 13.48
N LEU A 63 1.24 -3.61 12.67
CA LEU A 63 2.42 -4.33 13.14
C LEU A 63 3.49 -3.41 13.76
N LEU A 64 3.49 -2.12 13.41
CA LEU A 64 4.55 -1.19 13.84
C LEU A 64 4.73 -1.12 15.36
N PRO A 65 3.67 -0.99 16.20
CA PRO A 65 3.86 -0.85 17.65
C PRO A 65 4.51 -2.07 18.31
N GLY A 66 4.26 -3.28 17.80
CA GLY A 66 4.76 -4.53 18.38
C GLY A 66 6.07 -5.03 17.79
N HIS A 67 6.40 -4.65 16.54
CA HIS A 67 7.49 -5.27 15.78
C HIS A 67 8.47 -4.27 15.17
N GLY A 68 8.13 -2.99 15.17
CA GLY A 68 8.92 -1.95 14.52
C GLY A 68 8.98 -2.07 12.99
N HIS A 69 9.59 -1.07 12.36
CA HIS A 69 9.60 -0.92 10.90
C HIS A 69 10.26 -2.10 10.17
N ARG A 70 11.42 -2.57 10.66
CA ARG A 70 12.21 -3.61 9.97
C ARG A 70 11.41 -4.91 9.82
N THR A 71 10.89 -5.41 10.94
CA THR A 71 10.15 -6.67 10.99
C THR A 71 8.81 -6.56 10.27
N ALA A 72 8.04 -5.49 10.51
CA ALA A 72 6.79 -5.27 9.80
C ALA A 72 6.99 -5.24 8.27
N SER A 73 8.06 -4.60 7.79
CA SER A 73 8.37 -4.55 6.36
C SER A 73 8.80 -5.90 5.81
N ALA A 74 9.48 -6.74 6.59
CA ALA A 74 9.87 -8.09 6.19
C ALA A 74 8.65 -9.00 6.07
N VAL A 75 7.73 -8.95 7.04
CA VAL A 75 6.48 -9.73 7.02
C VAL A 75 5.64 -9.38 5.78
N LEU A 76 5.40 -8.10 5.52
CA LEU A 76 4.55 -7.70 4.39
C LEU A 76 5.17 -8.03 3.03
N ARG A 77 6.50 -7.93 2.90
CA ARG A 77 7.20 -8.36 1.68
C ARG A 77 7.02 -9.86 1.44
N ALA A 78 7.23 -10.68 2.47
CA ALA A 78 7.10 -12.14 2.36
C ALA A 78 5.67 -12.61 2.03
N VAL A 79 4.64 -11.85 2.42
CA VAL A 79 3.25 -12.15 2.07
C VAL A 79 2.95 -11.89 0.58
N GLY A 80 3.73 -11.02 -0.08
CA GLY A 80 3.54 -10.64 -1.48
C GLY A 80 4.35 -11.44 -2.49
N GLU A 81 5.19 -12.39 -2.04
CA GLU A 81 5.92 -13.36 -2.86
C GLU A 81 5.03 -14.56 -3.22
#